data_AF-A0A356UDZ9-F1
#
_entry.id   AF-A0A356UDZ9-F1
#
_cell.length_a   1.000
_cell.length_b   1.000
_cell.length_c   1.000
_cell.angle_alpha   90.00
_cell.angle_beta   90.00
_cell.angle_gamma   90.00
#
_symmetry.space_group_name_H-M   'P 1'
#
loop_
_entity.id
_entity.type
_entity.pdbx_description
1 polymer ?
#
loop_
_entity_poly.entity_id
_entity_poly.type
_entity_poly.pdbx_seq_one_letter_code
_entity_poly.pdbx_strand_id
1 'polypeptide(L)'
;MREKHRRIKLSFHDSETSYLEGVIARGDRRLAAAIYKAWEKGCKFDGWSEYFHFDHWIEALQECNIDPDFYNLRRRNYEEVFPWDFIETGIDREYLIEENERAEKGISTPDCRQEGCRDCG
;
A
#
# COMPACT_ATOMS: atom_id res chain seq x y z
N MET A 1 16.74 21.94 4.51
CA MET A 1 16.73 21.97 5.98
C MET A 1 16.89 20.53 6.48
N ARG A 2 18.09 20.13 6.91
CA ARG A 2 18.38 18.81 7.51
C ARG A 2 19.31 19.03 8.70
N GLU A 3 18.77 19.46 9.84
CA GLU A 3 19.53 19.59 11.07
C GLU A 3 19.74 18.19 11.69
N LYS A 4 20.97 17.70 11.66
CA LYS A 4 21.36 16.46 12.35
C LYS A 4 21.53 16.75 13.85
N HIS A 5 20.52 16.46 14.65
CA HIS A 5 20.68 16.45 16.11
C HIS A 5 21.57 15.29 16.56
N ARG A 6 22.69 15.60 17.23
CA ARG A 6 23.73 14.62 17.67
C ARG A 6 23.23 13.48 18.57
N ARG A 7 22.00 13.56 19.09
CA ARG A 7 21.39 12.56 20.00
C ARG A 7 20.18 11.85 19.41
N ILE A 8 19.81 12.15 18.18
CA ILE A 8 18.64 11.56 17.52
C ILE A 8 19.14 10.78 16.31
N LYS A 9 19.02 9.45 16.38
CA LYS A 9 19.20 8.58 15.22
C LYS A 9 17.85 8.41 14.55
N LEU A 10 17.64 9.12 13.45
CA LEU A 10 16.46 8.93 12.63
C LEU A 10 16.71 7.73 11.71
N SER A 11 15.86 6.71 11.82
CA SER A 11 15.79 5.60 10.88
C SER A 11 14.51 5.80 10.08
N PHE A 12 14.65 5.99 8.77
CA PHE A 12 13.52 6.11 7.86
C PHE A 12 13.43 4.83 7.05
N HIS A 13 12.20 4.44 6.70
CA HIS A 13 11.99 3.47 5.64
C HIS A 13 12.37 4.11 4.31
N ASP A 14 12.92 3.33 3.39
CA ASP A 14 13.25 3.81 2.06
C ASP A 14 11.98 4.22 1.31
N SER A 15 11.94 5.47 0.83
CA SER A 15 10.74 6.07 0.23
C SER A 15 10.35 5.41 -1.09
N GLU A 16 11.34 4.93 -1.85
CA GLU A 16 11.13 4.25 -3.13
C GLU A 16 10.47 2.89 -2.90
N THR A 17 10.96 2.14 -1.91
CA THR A 17 10.33 0.88 -1.47
C THR A 17 8.88 1.10 -1.07
N SER A 18 8.58 2.06 -0.20
CA SER A 18 7.21 2.34 0.24
C SER A 18 6.29 2.82 -0.89
N TYR A 19 6.84 3.56 -1.86
CA TYR A 19 6.10 3.96 -3.04
C TYR A 19 5.67 2.74 -3.87
N LEU A 20 6.60 1.81 -4.10
CA LEU A 20 6.33 0.58 -4.86
C LEU A 20 5.38 -0.37 -4.12
N GLU A 21 5.55 -0.54 -2.80
CA GLU A 21 4.60 -1.29 -1.96
C GLU A 21 3.19 -0.75 -2.13
N GLY A 22 3.05 0.57 -2.17
CA GLY A 22 1.78 1.23 -2.43
C GLY A 22 1.15 0.89 -3.77
N VAL A 23 1.96 0.83 -4.84
CA VAL A 23 1.51 0.43 -6.18
C VAL A 23 1.04 -1.02 -6.16
N ILE A 24 1.88 -1.93 -5.66
CA ILE A 24 1.64 -3.38 -5.69
C ILE A 24 0.46 -3.76 -4.80
N ALA A 25 0.39 -3.25 -3.57
CA ALA A 25 -0.67 -3.57 -2.62
C ALA A 25 -2.06 -3.16 -3.12
N ARG A 26 -2.14 -2.13 -3.96
CA ARG A 26 -3.38 -1.64 -4.56
C ARG A 26 -3.57 -2.10 -6.01
N GLY A 27 -2.71 -3.00 -6.46
CA GLY A 27 -2.64 -3.50 -7.82
C GLY A 27 -3.88 -4.26 -8.26
N ASP A 28 -4.14 -4.21 -9.56
CA ASP A 28 -5.11 -5.07 -10.22
C ASP A 28 -4.40 -5.98 -11.23
N ARG A 29 -5.17 -6.73 -12.04
CA ARG A 29 -4.62 -7.63 -13.06
C ARG A 29 -3.68 -6.94 -14.06
N ARG A 30 -3.74 -5.60 -14.20
CA ARG A 30 -2.86 -4.85 -15.12
C ARG A 30 -1.42 -4.88 -14.63
N LEU A 31 -1.19 -4.89 -13.31
CA LEU A 31 0.16 -4.96 -12.74
C LEU A 31 0.88 -6.28 -13.03
N ALA A 32 0.16 -7.35 -13.38
CA ALA A 32 0.78 -8.65 -13.65
C ALA A 32 1.86 -8.57 -14.76
N ALA A 33 1.59 -7.79 -15.82
CA ALA A 33 2.54 -7.58 -16.90
C ALA A 33 3.78 -6.81 -16.43
N ALA A 34 3.60 -5.76 -15.61
CA ALA A 34 4.70 -4.97 -15.07
C ALA A 34 5.56 -5.77 -14.09
N ILE A 35 4.95 -6.59 -13.22
CA ILE A 35 5.68 -7.47 -12.30
C ILE A 35 6.54 -8.47 -13.10
N TYR A 36 5.98 -9.05 -14.15
CA TYR A 36 6.73 -9.96 -15.02
C TYR A 36 7.89 -9.24 -15.71
N LYS A 37 7.67 -8.03 -16.23
CA LYS A 37 8.71 -7.20 -16.86
C LYS A 37 9.81 -6.79 -15.89
N ALA A 38 9.47 -6.41 -14.66
CA ALA A 38 10.44 -6.10 -13.62
C ALA A 38 11.32 -7.32 -13.31
N TRP A 39 10.72 -8.52 -13.23
CA TRP A 39 11.47 -9.76 -13.08
C TRP A 39 12.40 -10.05 -14.26
N GLU A 40 11.96 -9.82 -15.51
CA GLU A 40 12.82 -9.94 -16.71
C GLU A 40 14.03 -8.98 -16.64
N LYS A 41 13.84 -7.78 -16.06
CA LYS A 41 14.90 -6.78 -15.81
C LYS A 41 15.79 -7.10 -14.61
N GLY A 42 15.52 -8.19 -13.89
CA GLY A 42 16.34 -8.65 -12.78
C GLY A 42 15.91 -8.18 -11.39
N CYS A 43 14.74 -7.55 -11.25
CA CYS A 43 14.14 -7.27 -9.94
C CYS A 43 13.83 -8.60 -9.23
N LYS A 44 14.73 -8.98 -8.33
CA LYS A 44 14.70 -10.22 -7.55
C LYS A 44 15.26 -9.86 -6.19
N PHE A 45 14.65 -10.37 -5.13
CA PHE A 45 15.08 -10.08 -3.76
C PHE A 45 14.95 -8.59 -3.38
N ASP A 46 13.90 -7.92 -3.88
CA ASP A 46 13.60 -6.50 -3.58
C ASP A 46 13.33 -6.22 -2.08
N GLY A 47 13.15 -7.25 -1.25
CA GLY A 47 13.05 -7.12 0.21
C GLY A 47 14.36 -6.78 0.92
N TRP A 48 15.50 -6.84 0.21
CA TRP A 48 16.81 -6.42 0.72
C TRP A 48 17.27 -5.20 -0.06
N SER A 49 17.53 -4.09 0.64
CA SER A 49 17.85 -2.80 0.02
C SER A 49 19.05 -2.83 -0.93
N GLU A 50 19.96 -3.78 -0.78
CA GLU A 50 21.14 -3.94 -1.66
C GLU A 50 20.82 -4.55 -3.04
N TYR A 51 19.66 -5.21 -3.19
CA TYR A 51 19.17 -5.77 -4.46
C TYR A 51 17.96 -5.02 -5.01
N PHE A 52 17.50 -3.98 -4.30
CA PHE A 52 16.35 -3.20 -4.71
C PHE A 52 16.74 -2.23 -5.85
N HIS A 53 16.14 -2.44 -7.01
CA HIS A 53 16.39 -1.65 -8.21
C HIS A 53 15.12 -0.90 -8.63
N PHE A 54 14.89 0.27 -8.01
CA PHE A 54 13.69 1.07 -8.26
C PHE A 54 13.55 1.51 -9.73
N ASP A 55 14.65 1.90 -10.37
CA ASP A 55 14.65 2.34 -11.78
C ASP A 55 14.09 1.25 -12.72
N HIS A 56 14.46 -0.02 -12.51
CA HIS A 56 13.93 -1.14 -13.30
C HIS A 56 12.42 -1.33 -13.12
N TRP A 57 11.89 -1.08 -11.92
CA TRP A 57 10.45 -1.12 -11.65
C TRP A 57 9.72 0.00 -12.39
N ILE A 58 10.24 1.23 -12.35
CA ILE A 58 9.66 2.36 -13.06
C ILE A 58 9.68 2.12 -14.58
N GLU A 59 10.79 1.64 -15.13
CA GLU A 59 10.87 1.25 -16.54
C GLU A 59 9.86 0.16 -16.91
N ALA A 60 9.71 -0.88 -16.09
CA ALA A 60 8.76 -1.97 -16.33
C ALA A 60 7.31 -1.47 -16.35
N LEU A 61 6.96 -0.57 -15.42
CA LEU A 61 5.63 0.07 -15.37
C LEU A 61 5.38 0.94 -16.61
N GLN A 62 6.38 1.74 -17.02
CA GLN A 62 6.31 2.58 -18.23
C GLN A 62 6.15 1.74 -19.51
N GLU A 63 6.93 0.66 -19.66
CA GLU A 63 6.82 -0.26 -20.81
C GLU A 63 5.44 -0.92 -20.90
N CYS A 64 4.76 -1.11 -19.76
CA CYS A 64 3.41 -1.64 -19.69
C CYS A 64 2.32 -0.56 -19.82
N ASN A 65 2.68 0.71 -20.04
CA ASN A 65 1.78 1.87 -20.03
C ASN A 65 0.96 1.98 -18.74
N ILE A 66 1.60 1.70 -17.60
CA ILE A 66 0.98 1.78 -16.28
C ILE A 66 1.52 3.01 -15.56
N ASP A 67 0.59 3.89 -15.16
CA ASP A 67 0.89 5.02 -14.29
C ASP A 67 0.86 4.56 -12.82
N PRO A 68 1.99 4.57 -12.10
CA PRO A 68 2.00 4.22 -10.67
C PRO A 68 1.22 5.22 -9.79
N ASP A 69 1.09 6.48 -10.20
CA ASP A 69 0.37 7.49 -9.41
C ASP A 69 -1.14 7.23 -9.37
N PHE A 70 -1.69 6.54 -10.38
CA PHE A 70 -3.06 6.03 -10.36
C PHE A 70 -3.33 5.16 -9.12
N TYR A 71 -2.33 4.40 -8.67
CA TYR A 71 -2.45 3.53 -7.50
C TYR A 71 -2.21 4.27 -6.19
N ASN A 72 -1.26 5.21 -6.16
CA ASN A 72 -0.80 5.88 -4.93
C ASN A 72 -1.55 7.16 -4.57
N LEU A 73 -1.87 8.00 -5.56
CA LEU A 73 -2.35 9.36 -5.30
C LEU A 73 -3.86 9.52 -5.48
N ARG A 74 -4.51 8.55 -6.12
CA ARG A 74 -5.96 8.62 -6.37
C ARG A 74 -6.76 8.36 -5.10
N ARG A 75 -7.67 9.29 -4.76
CA ARG A 75 -8.72 9.05 -3.77
C ARG A 75 -9.71 8.02 -4.31
N ARG A 76 -9.98 6.99 -3.51
CA ARG A 76 -10.91 5.91 -3.85
C ARG A 76 -12.26 6.18 -3.21
N ASN A 77 -13.31 5.96 -3.99
CA ASN A 77 -14.67 6.01 -3.49
C ASN A 77 -15.05 4.62 -2.94
N TYR A 78 -15.83 4.56 -1.87
CA TYR A 78 -16.37 3.33 -1.31
C TYR A 78 -17.33 2.61 -2.26
N GLU A 79 -17.98 3.28 -3.23
CA GLU A 79 -18.82 2.57 -4.21
C GLU A 79 -18.03 1.92 -5.35
N GLU A 80 -16.71 2.11 -5.42
CA GLU A 80 -15.87 1.45 -6.40
C GLU A 80 -15.65 -0.02 -6.05
N VAL A 81 -15.53 -0.86 -7.08
CA VAL A 81 -15.09 -2.25 -6.94
C VAL A 81 -13.57 -2.27 -6.82
N PHE A 82 -13.07 -2.72 -5.67
CA PHE A 82 -11.65 -2.85 -5.45
C PHE A 82 -11.09 -4.18 -5.98
N PRO A 83 -9.83 -4.18 -6.46
CA PRO A 83 -9.18 -5.39 -6.93
C PRO A 83 -9.12 -6.51 -5.88
N TRP A 84 -9.17 -6.17 -4.59
CA TRP A 84 -9.14 -7.10 -3.46
C TRP A 84 -10.52 -7.42 -2.86
N ASP A 85 -11.62 -6.91 -3.43
CA ASP A 85 -12.98 -7.15 -2.90
C ASP A 85 -13.39 -8.64 -2.93
N PHE A 86 -12.68 -9.48 -3.69
CA PHE A 86 -12.91 -10.92 -3.71
C PHE A 86 -12.33 -11.67 -2.50
N ILE A 87 -11.58 -10.97 -1.63
CA ILE A 87 -10.95 -11.55 -0.44
C ILE A 87 -11.94 -11.47 0.73
N GLU A 88 -12.42 -12.63 1.17
CA GLU A 88 -13.27 -12.73 2.36
C GLU A 88 -12.40 -12.72 3.62
N THR A 89 -12.52 -11.67 4.44
CA THR A 89 -11.78 -11.52 5.70
C THR A 89 -12.61 -11.90 6.93
N GLY A 90 -13.92 -12.12 6.76
CA GLY A 90 -14.87 -12.26 7.87
C GLY A 90 -15.23 -10.94 8.54
N ILE A 91 -14.88 -9.81 7.92
CA ILE A 91 -15.26 -8.47 8.37
C ILE A 91 -16.16 -7.85 7.31
N ASP A 92 -17.29 -7.30 7.73
CA ASP A 92 -18.25 -6.64 6.86
C ASP A 92 -17.63 -5.38 6.22
N ARG A 93 -17.94 -5.17 4.94
CA ARG A 93 -17.42 -4.04 4.17
C ARG A 93 -17.89 -2.71 4.75
N GLU A 94 -19.14 -2.66 5.19
CA GLU A 94 -19.78 -1.53 5.85
C GLU A 94 -19.02 -1.16 7.12
N TYR A 95 -18.62 -2.15 7.93
CA TYR A 95 -17.83 -1.92 9.14
C TYR A 95 -16.46 -1.27 8.81
N LEU A 96 -15.77 -1.77 7.78
CA LEU A 96 -14.49 -1.19 7.34
C LEU A 96 -14.63 0.26 6.86
N ILE A 97 -15.73 0.58 6.19
CA ILE A 97 -16.04 1.95 5.74
C ILE A 97 -16.25 2.86 6.94
N GLU A 98 -17.07 2.46 7.91
CA GLU A 98 -17.32 3.21 9.14
C GLU A 98 -16.04 3.45 9.95
N GLU A 99 -15.19 2.42 10.07
CA GLU A 99 -13.90 2.53 10.75
C GLU A 99 -12.94 3.49 10.04
N ASN A 100 -12.92 3.49 8.71
CA ASN A 100 -12.11 4.45 7.96
C ASN A 100 -12.61 5.90 8.17
N GLU A 101 -13.92 6.12 8.18
CA GLU A 101 -14.49 7.45 8.48
C GLU A 101 -14.20 7.91 9.92
N ARG A 102 -14.21 6.99 10.89
CA ARG A 102 -13.81 7.27 12.28
C ARG A 102 -12.33 7.63 12.36
N ALA A 103 -11.48 6.91 11.63
CA ALA A 103 -10.05 7.18 11.54
C ALA A 103 -9.76 8.57 10.96
N GLU A 104 -10.48 8.99 9.90
CA GLU A 104 -10.39 10.36 9.36
C GLU A 104 -10.74 11.43 10.41
N LYS A 105 -11.65 11.12 11.34
CA LYS A 105 -12.04 11.99 12.47
C LYS A 105 -11.10 11.88 13.68
N GLY A 106 -10.07 11.02 13.62
CA GLY A 106 -9.15 10.76 14.74
C GLY A 106 -9.80 10.02 15.91
N ILE A 107 -10.92 9.34 15.68
CA ILE A 107 -11.65 8.59 16.70
C ILE A 107 -11.16 7.15 16.70
N SER A 108 -10.57 6.70 17.80
CA SER A 108 -10.13 5.31 17.94
C SER A 108 -11.31 4.38 18.24
N THR A 109 -11.15 3.12 17.86
CA THR A 109 -12.10 2.06 18.22
C THR A 109 -11.61 1.35 19.48
N PRO A 110 -12.40 1.38 20.57
CA PRO A 110 -12.05 0.71 21.82
C PRO A 110 -11.86 -0.80 21.69
N ASP A 111 -11.08 -1.37 22.61
CA ASP A 111 -10.80 -2.81 22.67
C ASP A 111 -12.08 -3.62 22.93
N CYS A 112 -12.46 -4.46 21.98
CA CYS A 112 -13.68 -5.26 22.04
C CYS A 112 -13.68 -6.32 23.16
N ARG A 113 -12.51 -6.64 23.73
CA ARG A 113 -12.40 -7.53 24.90
C ARG A 113 -12.76 -6.85 26.21
N GLN A 114 -12.70 -5.52 26.24
CA GLN A 114 -12.94 -4.70 27.44
C GLN A 114 -14.31 -4.01 27.38
N GLU A 115 -14.65 -3.44 26.21
CA GLU A 115 -15.81 -2.57 26.02
C GLU A 115 -16.97 -3.28 25.27
N GLY A 116 -16.82 -4.57 24.97
CA GLY A 116 -17.83 -5.41 24.31
C GLY A 116 -17.63 -5.59 22.80
N CYS A 117 -18.32 -6.58 22.24
CA CYS A 117 -18.28 -6.90 20.81
C CYS A 117 -18.67 -5.69 19.94
N ARG A 118 -18.02 -5.57 18.78
CA ARG A 118 -18.29 -4.52 17.79
C ARG A 118 -19.11 -4.99 16.60
N ASP A 119 -19.48 -6.27 16.55
CA ASP A 119 -20.15 -6.91 15.41
C ASP A 119 -19.51 -6.48 14.08
N CYS A 120 -18.21 -6.71 13.96
CA CYS A 120 -17.46 -6.32 12.77
C CYS A 120 -17.71 -7.26 11.57
N GLY A 121 -18.49 -8.33 11.74
CA GLY A 121 -18.74 -9.39 10.76
C GLY A 121 -18.87 -10.75 11.43
#